data_AF-A0A7V1BUN9-F1
#
_entry.id   AF-A0A7V1BUN9-F1
#
_cell.length_a   1.000
_cell.length_b   1.000
_cell.length_c   1.000
_cell.angle_alpha   90.00
_cell.angle_beta   90.00
_cell.angle_gamma   90.00
#
_symmetry.space_group_name_H-M   'P 1'
#
loop_
_entity.id
_entity.type
_entity.pdbx_description
1 polymer ?
#
loop_
_entity_poly.entity_id
_entity_poly.type
_entity_poly.pdbx_seq_one_letter_code
_entity_poly.pdbx_strand_id
1 'polypeptide(L)' 'ERTYHGTGCFFSAAIAAYMALGESTGVAVRKAKKYTEAALRSSIRPGKGMAIPWLGSGLNHETPETNL' A
#
# COMPACT_ATOMS: atom_id res chain seq x y z
N GLU A 1 -15.54 5.38 13.02
CA GLU A 1 -14.82 4.41 12.14
C GLU A 1 -14.29 5.12 10.90
N ARG A 2 -13.12 4.73 10.39
CA ARG A 2 -12.58 5.26 9.12
C ARG A 2 -12.89 4.25 8.02
N THR A 3 -13.63 4.66 7.00
CA THR A 3 -13.94 3.85 5.83
C THR A 3 -13.02 4.25 4.66
N TYR A 4 -12.53 3.24 3.93
CA TYR A 4 -11.55 3.42 2.87
C TYR A 4 -12.12 2.97 1.53
N HIS A 5 -11.84 3.74 0.48
CA HIS A 5 -12.18 3.38 -0.90
C HIS A 5 -10.93 2.86 -1.63
N GLY A 6 -11.09 1.80 -2.42
CA GLY A 6 -10.03 1.29 -3.30
C GLY A 6 -8.96 0.45 -2.61
N THR A 7 -9.19 -0.07 -1.39
CA THR A 7 -8.22 -0.91 -0.68
C THR A 7 -7.85 -2.19 -1.45
N GLY A 8 -8.85 -2.87 -2.02
CA GLY A 8 -8.66 -4.06 -2.84
C GLY A 8 -7.95 -3.76 -4.16
N CYS A 9 -8.39 -2.72 -4.89
CA CYS A 9 -7.74 -2.30 -6.13
C CYS A 9 -6.27 -1.92 -5.90
N PHE A 10 -5.99 -1.19 -4.83
CA PHE A 10 -4.63 -0.81 -4.44
C PHE A 10 -3.77 -2.04 -4.13
N PHE A 11 -4.28 -2.96 -3.32
CA PHE A 11 -3.57 -4.19 -2.97
C PHE A 11 -3.28 -5.06 -4.20
N SER A 12 -4.27 -5.27 -5.06
CA SER A 12 -4.09 -6.05 -6.30
C SER A 12 -3.09 -5.40 -7.25
N ALA A 13 -3.14 -4.07 -7.40
CA ALA A 13 -2.16 -3.34 -8.22
C ALA A 13 -0.74 -3.47 -7.66
N ALA A 14 -0.58 -3.40 -6.32
CA ALA A 14 0.71 -3.61 -5.67
C ALA A 14 1.25 -5.03 -5.87
N ILE A 15 0.40 -6.06 -5.79
CA ILE A 15 0.81 -7.45 -6.09
C ILE A 15 1.32 -7.54 -7.53
N ALA A 16 0.54 -7.03 -8.49
CA ALA A 16 0.91 -7.05 -9.91
C ALA A 16 2.25 -6.34 -10.15
N ALA A 17 2.48 -5.19 -9.52
CA ALA A 17 3.73 -4.45 -9.62
C ALA A 17 4.92 -5.24 -9.06
N TYR A 18 4.81 -5.85 -7.86
CA TYR A 18 5.89 -6.66 -7.31
C TYR A 18 6.18 -7.91 -8.15
N MET A 19 5.15 -8.57 -8.71
CA MET A 19 5.37 -9.67 -9.63
C MET A 19 6.07 -9.22 -10.92
N ALA A 20 5.71 -8.05 -11.46
CA ALA A 20 6.40 -7.46 -12.63
C ALA A 20 7.87 -7.11 -12.35
N LEU A 21 8.21 -6.83 -11.10
CA LEU A 21 9.60 -6.65 -10.63
C LEU A 21 10.35 -7.97 -10.39
N GLY A 22 9.72 -9.13 -10.65
CA GLY A 22 10.35 -10.45 -10.56
C GLY A 22 10.13 -11.18 -9.23
N GLU A 23 9.28 -10.66 -8.34
CA GLU A 23 8.98 -11.34 -7.08
C GLU A 23 8.09 -12.58 -7.29
N SER A 24 8.39 -13.65 -6.56
CA SER A 24 7.47 -14.79 -6.47
C SER A 24 6.12 -14.35 -5.90
N THR A 25 5.02 -15.01 -6.27
CA THR A 25 3.66 -14.67 -5.83
C THR A 25 3.56 -14.49 -4.32
N GLY A 26 4.16 -15.41 -3.54
CA GLY A 26 4.14 -15.32 -2.08
C GLY A 26 4.88 -14.09 -1.53
N VAL A 27 6.02 -13.72 -2.12
CA VAL A 27 6.75 -12.50 -1.71
C VAL A 27 6.00 -11.25 -2.15
N ALA A 28 5.46 -11.23 -3.38
CA ALA A 28 4.68 -10.12 -3.91
C ALA A 28 3.46 -9.81 -3.03
N VAL A 29 2.71 -10.83 -2.61
CA VAL A 29 1.56 -10.67 -1.69
C VAL A 29 1.98 -10.09 -0.35
N ARG A 30 3.08 -10.58 0.24
CA ARG A 30 3.59 -10.05 1.52
C ARG A 30 4.04 -8.59 1.41
N LYS A 31 4.79 -8.25 0.36
CA LYS A 31 5.24 -6.87 0.11
C LYS A 31 4.06 -5.94 -0.18
N ALA A 32 3.09 -6.38 -0.98
CA ALA A 32 1.87 -5.63 -1.27
C ALA A 32 1.05 -5.37 -0.01
N LYS A 33 0.95 -6.34 0.92
CA LYS A 33 0.19 -6.17 2.18
C LYS A 33 0.82 -5.06 3.03
N LYS A 34 2.15 -5.11 3.22
CA LYS A 34 2.90 -4.08 3.95
C LYS A 34 2.71 -2.71 3.32
N TYR A 35 2.76 -2.64 1.98
CA TYR A 35 2.58 -1.40 1.25
C TYR A 35 1.16 -0.84 1.40
N THR A 36 0.13 -1.68 1.25
CA THR A 36 -1.27 -1.28 1.47
C THR A 36 -1.50 -0.78 2.89
N GLU A 37 -0.95 -1.44 3.91
CA GLU A 37 -1.07 -0.99 5.30
C GLU A 37 -0.44 0.40 5.52
N ALA A 38 0.74 0.65 4.94
CA ALA A 38 1.39 1.96 4.98
C ALA A 38 0.54 3.04 4.26
N ALA A 39 -0.02 2.71 3.10
CA ALA A 39 -0.89 3.59 2.34
C ALA A 39 -2.22 3.90 3.05
N LEU A 40 -2.76 2.94 3.81
CA LEU A 40 -3.95 3.15 4.63
C LEU A 40 -3.67 4.06 5.83
N ARG A 41 -2.53 3.87 6.52
CA ARG A 41 -2.11 4.74 7.64
C ARG A 41 -1.92 6.19 7.20
N SER A 42 -1.41 6.39 5.99
CA SER A 42 -1.20 7.70 5.37
C SER A 42 -2.36 8.16 4.48
N SER A 43 -3.52 7.50 4.56
CA SER A 43 -4.66 7.79 3.69
C SER A 43 -5.12 9.25 3.77
N ILE A 44 -5.44 9.80 2.60
CA ILE A 44 -5.91 11.17 2.46
C ILE A 44 -7.42 11.22 2.24
N ARG A 45 -8.02 12.37 2.58
CA ARG A 45 -9.44 12.67 2.33
C ARG A 45 -9.53 13.87 1.40
N PRO A 46 -9.58 13.66 0.07
CA PRO A 46 -9.67 14.77 -0.88
C PRO A 46 -11.01 15.54 -0.79
N GLY A 47 -12.00 14.96 -0.10
CA GLY A 47 -13.28 15.61 0.18
C GLY A 47 -13.97 14.99 1.40
N LYS A 48 -15.29 15.16 1.50
CA LYS A 48 -16.09 14.68 2.64
C LYS A 48 -16.42 13.17 2.61
N GLY A 49 -15.96 12.44 1.60
CA GLY A 49 -16.22 11.02 1.40
C GLY A 49 -15.26 10.07 2.14
N MET A 50 -15.13 8.86 1.58
CA MET A 50 -14.21 7.83 2.08
C MET A 50 -12.75 8.26 1.89
N ALA A 51 -11.87 7.82 2.80
CA ALA A 51 -10.43 8.06 2.65
C ALA A 51 -9.86 7.16 1.54
N ILE A 52 -8.84 7.65 0.83
CA ILE A 52 -8.15 6.89 -0.22
C ILE A 52 -6.73 6.55 0.24
N PRO A 53 -6.22 5.32 -0.01
CA PRO A 53 -4.83 4.97 0.28
C PRO A 53 -3.88 5.92 -0.45
N TRP A 54 -2.92 6.50 0.27
CA TRP A 54 -1.97 7.43 -0.34
C TRP A 54 -0.82 6.68 -1.00
N LEU A 55 -0.70 6.81 -2.32
CA LEU A 55 0.38 6.18 -3.11
C LEU A 55 1.77 6.69 -2.73
N GLY A 56 1.91 7.95 -2.32
CA GLY A 56 3.20 8.52 -1.92
C GLY A 56 3.78 7.94 -0.63
N SER A 57 3.06 7.07 0.06
CA SER A 57 3.55 6.37 1.26
C SER A 57 4.70 5.40 1.00
N GLY A 58 4.83 4.90 -0.23
CA GLY A 58 5.96 4.08 -0.66
C GLY A 58 7.15 4.89 -1.17
N LEU A 59 6.98 6.19 -1.35
CA LEU A 59 8.01 7.10 -1.86
C LEU A 59 8.71 7.89 -0.75
N ASN A 60 8.18 7.90 0.49
CA ASN A 60 8.70 8.73 1.58
C ASN A 60 8.84 8.00 2.93
N HIS A 61 9.03 6.68 2.93
CA HIS A 61 9.44 5.98 4.14
C HIS A 61 10.53 4.95 3.82
N GLU A 62 11.78 5.38 3.94
CA GLU A 62 12.72 4.55 4.69
C GLU A 62 12.09 4.34 6.07
N THR A 63 11.42 3.20 6.27
CA THR A 63 11.16 2.74 7.62
C THR A 63 12.52 2.33 8.19
N PRO A 64 12.96 2.84 9.35
CA PRO A 64 14.23 2.45 9.97
C PRO A 64 14.34 0.95 10.31
N GLU A 65 13.26 0.18 10.11
CA GLU A 65 13.09 -1.19 10.59
C GLU A 65 13.38 -2.25 9.53
N THR A 66 13.97 -1.87 8.39
CA THR A 66 14.56 -2.80 7.42
C THR A 66 16.09 -2.91 7.56
N ASN A 67 16.65 -2.43 8.67
CA ASN A 67 18.08 -2.60 9.01
C ASN A 67 18.31 -3.05 10.47
N LEU A 68 17.46 -3.96 10.96
CA LEU A 68 17.71 -4.77 12.16
C LEU A 68 17.57 -6.26 11.82
#